data_AF-A0A147DNQ3-F1
#
_entry.id   AF-A0A147DNQ3-F1
#
_cell.length_a   1.000
_cell.length_b   1.000
_cell.length_c   1.000
_cell.angle_alpha   90.00
_cell.angle_beta   90.00
_cell.angle_gamma   90.00
#
_symmetry.space_group_name_H-M   'P 1'
#
loop_
_entity.id
_entity.type
_entity.pdbx_description
1 polymer ?
#
loop_
_entity_poly.entity_id
_entity_poly.type
_entity_poly.pdbx_seq_one_letter_code
_entity_poly.pdbx_strand_id
1 'polypeptide(L)'
;MTTSGTSVPVLRATLPRRSNVPTRAHEILAALPADAEVLAYDAPAAALARALRRSRRAGEPGNVALVTPLGALGGDPVLVRQVDLGNELLTVLHRSSDGAFLSAAVTDRDAAVETISAAELATLLAATAAPGADRALELVRLLAPDDRARRFEQGARSTAQMFATKYGLAAERGSTVLDLESFVAAVSRLGADDLPFCALDVPGAVVTVAFTPDRTAVLATTIAQRPADDQGEERS
;
A
#
# COMPACT_ATOMS: atom_id res chain seq x y z
N MET A 1 -8.92 -4.85 23.73
CA MET A 1 -9.78 -5.92 24.28
C MET A 1 -9.89 -7.00 23.23
N THR A 2 -9.25 -8.15 23.45
CA THR A 2 -9.36 -9.34 22.59
C THR A 2 -10.64 -10.07 22.95
N THR A 3 -11.58 -10.19 22.02
CA THR A 3 -12.77 -11.06 22.18
C THR A 3 -12.30 -12.52 22.19
N SER A 4 -12.09 -13.04 23.39
CA SER A 4 -11.79 -14.45 23.66
C SER A 4 -12.89 -15.34 23.08
N GLY A 5 -12.52 -16.29 22.21
CA GLY A 5 -13.44 -17.27 21.62
C GLY A 5 -13.37 -17.44 20.09
N THR A 6 -12.52 -16.70 19.38
CA THR A 6 -12.32 -16.93 17.94
C THR A 6 -11.13 -17.88 17.71
N SER A 7 -11.34 -18.91 16.89
CA SER A 7 -10.31 -19.88 16.50
C SER A 7 -10.52 -20.34 15.05
N VAL A 8 -9.51 -20.97 14.45
CA VAL A 8 -9.61 -21.55 13.10
C VAL A 8 -10.75 -22.56 12.99
N PRO A 9 -10.99 -23.49 13.94
CA PRO A 9 -12.15 -24.38 13.91
C PRO A 9 -13.49 -23.64 13.85
N VAL A 10 -13.64 -22.55 14.60
CA VAL A 10 -14.86 -21.71 14.54
C VAL A 10 -15.03 -21.11 13.16
N LEU A 11 -13.96 -20.52 12.58
CA LEU A 11 -14.01 -19.96 11.23
C LEU A 11 -14.34 -21.02 10.16
N ARG A 12 -13.80 -22.24 10.28
CA ARG A 12 -14.14 -23.36 9.37
C ARG A 12 -15.62 -23.71 9.43
N ALA A 13 -16.23 -23.66 10.62
CA ALA A 13 -17.63 -23.99 10.82
C ALA A 13 -18.59 -22.86 10.38
N THR A 14 -18.18 -21.59 10.55
CA THR A 14 -19.06 -20.44 10.28
C THR A 14 -18.90 -19.85 8.89
N LEU A 15 -17.81 -20.15 8.17
CA LEU A 15 -17.61 -19.67 6.80
C LEU A 15 -18.55 -20.42 5.83
N PRO A 16 -19.53 -19.75 5.20
CA PRO A 16 -20.51 -20.42 4.37
C PRO A 16 -19.92 -20.82 3.03
N ARG A 17 -20.34 -21.98 2.51
CA ARG A 17 -20.02 -22.43 1.14
C ARG A 17 -20.99 -21.79 0.14
N ARG A 18 -20.78 -20.52 -0.18
CA ARG A 18 -21.57 -19.75 -1.15
C ARG A 18 -20.69 -19.25 -2.29
N SER A 19 -21.27 -18.98 -3.45
CA SER A 19 -20.54 -18.50 -4.63
C SER A 19 -19.83 -17.15 -4.42
N ASN A 20 -20.24 -16.37 -3.43
CA ASN A 20 -19.64 -15.08 -3.07
C ASN A 20 -18.51 -15.19 -2.03
N VAL A 21 -18.18 -16.40 -1.58
CA VAL A 21 -17.01 -16.67 -0.73
C VAL A 21 -15.92 -17.27 -1.61
N PRO A 22 -14.70 -16.70 -1.63
CA PRO A 22 -13.60 -17.25 -2.43
C PRO A 22 -13.29 -18.68 -2.02
N THR A 23 -13.16 -19.61 -2.97
CA THR A 23 -12.72 -21.00 -2.70
C THR A 23 -11.41 -21.02 -1.90
N ARG A 24 -10.50 -20.09 -2.22
CA ARG A 24 -9.22 -19.91 -1.53
C ARG A 24 -9.36 -19.66 -0.03
N ALA A 25 -10.44 -19.04 0.43
CA ALA A 25 -10.68 -18.84 1.87
C ALA A 25 -10.84 -20.17 2.61
N HIS A 26 -11.52 -21.14 2.00
CA HIS A 26 -11.67 -22.49 2.56
C HIS A 26 -10.35 -23.26 2.55
N GLU A 27 -9.55 -23.12 1.48
CA GLU A 27 -8.22 -23.73 1.37
C GLU A 27 -7.26 -23.20 2.44
N ILE A 28 -7.21 -21.88 2.64
CA ILE A 28 -6.41 -21.24 3.69
C ILE A 28 -6.80 -21.80 5.06
N LEU A 29 -8.10 -21.78 5.38
CA LEU A 29 -8.56 -22.30 6.66
C LEU A 29 -8.27 -23.79 6.82
N ALA A 30 -8.32 -24.60 5.76
CA ALA A 30 -7.98 -26.02 5.81
C ALA A 30 -6.48 -26.27 6.05
N ALA A 31 -5.61 -25.42 5.52
CA ALA A 31 -4.16 -25.53 5.67
C ALA A 31 -3.64 -25.09 7.06
N LEU A 32 -4.36 -24.21 7.76
CA LEU A 32 -3.94 -23.71 9.07
C LEU A 32 -4.10 -24.77 10.18
N PRO A 33 -3.20 -24.82 11.18
CA PRO A 33 -3.42 -25.63 12.36
C PRO A 33 -4.58 -25.06 13.20
N ALA A 34 -5.22 -25.91 14.02
CA ALA A 34 -6.43 -25.54 14.75
C ALA A 34 -6.21 -24.45 15.82
N ASP A 35 -4.98 -24.36 16.32
CA ASP A 35 -4.50 -23.41 17.31
C ASP A 35 -3.81 -22.18 16.69
N ALA A 36 -3.82 -22.05 15.36
CA ALA A 36 -3.32 -20.85 14.69
C ALA A 36 -4.01 -19.60 15.23
N GLU A 37 -3.23 -18.54 15.38
CA GLU A 37 -3.71 -17.27 15.89
C GLU A 37 -4.75 -16.67 14.95
N VAL A 38 -5.86 -16.21 15.54
CA VAL A 38 -6.89 -15.45 14.82
C VAL A 38 -6.99 -14.07 15.45
N LEU A 39 -6.61 -13.05 14.69
CA LEU A 39 -6.85 -11.67 15.09
C LEU A 39 -8.36 -11.40 14.99
N ALA A 40 -8.97 -10.96 16.08
CA ALA A 40 -10.39 -10.65 16.14
C ALA A 40 -10.65 -9.34 16.88
N TYR A 41 -11.44 -8.45 16.27
CA TYR A 41 -11.82 -7.18 16.87
C TYR A 41 -13.14 -6.65 16.29
N ASP A 42 -13.88 -5.91 17.10
CA ASP A 42 -15.07 -5.18 16.67
C ASP A 42 -14.70 -3.80 16.11
N ALA A 43 -15.39 -3.39 15.04
CA ALA A 43 -15.25 -2.06 14.47
C ALA A 43 -16.62 -1.55 13.95
N PRO A 44 -16.90 -0.24 14.00
CA PRO A 44 -18.09 0.32 13.35
C PRO A 44 -18.03 0.10 11.82
N ALA A 45 -19.09 -0.42 11.21
CA ALA A 45 -19.12 -0.74 9.78
C ALA A 45 -18.74 0.45 8.89
N ALA A 46 -19.28 1.64 9.18
CA ALA A 46 -18.95 2.86 8.44
C ALA A 46 -17.49 3.30 8.61
N ALA A 47 -16.87 3.04 9.76
CA ALA A 47 -15.45 3.35 9.98
C ALA A 47 -14.57 2.38 9.21
N LEU A 48 -14.89 1.09 9.25
CA LEU A 48 -14.19 0.04 8.49
C LEU A 48 -14.31 0.27 6.99
N ALA A 49 -15.51 0.56 6.48
CA ALA A 49 -15.72 0.86 5.06
C ALA A 49 -14.91 2.09 4.61
N ARG A 50 -14.84 3.14 5.43
CA ARG A 50 -14.00 4.32 5.17
C ARG A 50 -12.50 4.01 5.20
N ALA A 51 -12.06 3.09 6.07
CA ALA A 51 -10.67 2.65 6.10
C ALA A 51 -10.31 1.85 4.85
N LEU A 52 -11.13 0.88 4.48
CA LEU A 52 -10.91 0.02 3.30
C LEU A 52 -10.91 0.83 1.99
N ARG A 53 -11.83 1.79 1.84
CA ARG A 53 -11.87 2.71 0.68
C ARG A 53 -10.67 3.64 0.57
N ARG A 54 -9.95 3.88 1.68
CA ARG A 54 -8.72 4.70 1.70
C ARG A 54 -7.45 3.86 1.74
N SER A 55 -7.60 2.54 1.77
CA SER A 55 -6.44 1.65 1.75
C SER A 55 -5.83 1.63 0.34
N ARG A 56 -4.54 1.29 0.24
CA ARG A 56 -3.84 1.17 -1.05
C ARG A 56 -4.42 0.12 -2.01
N ARG A 57 -5.38 -0.67 -1.52
CA ARG A 57 -6.08 -1.73 -2.26
C ARG A 57 -7.52 -1.33 -2.60
N ALA A 58 -7.86 -0.05 -2.50
CA ALA A 58 -9.20 0.42 -2.81
C ALA A 58 -9.56 0.02 -4.26
N GLY A 59 -10.78 -0.50 -4.46
CA GLY A 59 -11.22 -0.96 -5.78
C GLY A 59 -10.78 -2.39 -6.15
N GLU A 60 -9.82 -3.00 -5.45
CA GLU A 60 -9.50 -4.41 -5.68
C GLU A 60 -10.70 -5.32 -5.36
N PRO A 61 -10.89 -6.45 -6.09
CA PRO A 61 -12.04 -7.33 -5.91
C PRO A 61 -12.25 -7.78 -4.45
N GLY A 62 -11.17 -8.08 -3.73
CA GLY A 62 -11.24 -8.46 -2.32
C GLY A 62 -11.75 -7.33 -1.43
N ASN A 63 -11.24 -6.11 -1.63
CA ASN A 63 -11.69 -4.93 -0.87
C ASN A 63 -13.11 -4.50 -1.24
N VAL A 64 -13.49 -4.58 -2.52
CA VAL A 64 -14.88 -4.33 -2.96
C VAL A 64 -15.83 -5.33 -2.29
N ALA A 65 -15.46 -6.60 -2.24
CA ALA A 65 -16.25 -7.63 -1.57
C ALA A 65 -16.42 -7.37 -0.06
N LEU A 66 -15.42 -6.79 0.61
CA LEU A 66 -15.50 -6.39 2.01
C LEU A 66 -16.32 -5.10 2.22
N VAL A 67 -16.19 -4.11 1.33
CA VAL A 67 -16.83 -2.79 1.47
C VAL A 67 -18.34 -2.83 1.17
N THR A 68 -18.75 -3.57 0.14
CA THR A 68 -20.15 -3.66 -0.31
C THR A 68 -21.15 -3.94 0.83
N PRO A 69 -21.00 -4.98 1.66
CA PRO A 69 -21.96 -5.28 2.73
C PRO A 69 -21.95 -4.25 3.86
N LEU A 70 -20.84 -3.54 4.07
CA LEU A 70 -20.72 -2.55 5.16
C LEU A 70 -21.54 -1.29 4.90
N GLY A 71 -21.81 -0.96 3.63
CA GLY A 71 -22.60 0.22 3.26
C GLY A 71 -24.01 0.21 3.84
N ALA A 72 -24.64 -0.96 3.91
CA ALA A 72 -26.00 -1.12 4.41
C ALA A 72 -26.10 -1.12 5.95
N LEU A 73 -24.98 -1.32 6.65
CA LEU A 73 -24.94 -1.45 8.12
C LEU A 73 -24.71 -0.11 8.84
N GLY A 74 -24.29 0.95 8.13
CA GLY A 74 -24.10 2.26 8.72
C GLY A 74 -23.15 2.24 9.93
N GLY A 75 -23.64 2.64 11.10
CA GLY A 75 -22.85 2.69 12.34
C GLY A 75 -22.72 1.35 13.07
N ASP A 76 -23.43 0.31 12.64
CA ASP A 76 -23.51 -0.95 13.38
C ASP A 76 -22.15 -1.64 13.50
N PRO A 77 -21.85 -2.26 14.66
CA PRO A 77 -20.59 -2.95 14.87
C PRO A 77 -20.50 -4.23 14.04
N VAL A 78 -19.31 -4.44 13.47
CA VAL A 78 -18.93 -5.67 12.77
C VAL A 78 -17.71 -6.28 13.42
N LEU A 79 -17.73 -7.60 13.53
CA LEU A 79 -16.63 -8.39 14.03
C LEU A 79 -15.74 -8.78 12.85
N VAL A 80 -14.53 -8.23 12.86
CA VAL A 80 -13.47 -8.52 11.90
C VAL A 80 -12.65 -9.68 12.43
N ARG A 81 -12.43 -10.70 11.61
CA ARG A 81 -11.57 -11.84 11.92
C ARG A 81 -10.54 -12.03 10.82
N GLN A 82 -9.29 -12.19 11.20
CA GLN A 82 -8.16 -12.23 10.30
C GLN A 82 -7.24 -13.39 10.62
N VAL A 83 -6.85 -14.13 9.57
CA VAL A 83 -5.87 -15.22 9.66
C VAL A 83 -4.89 -15.12 8.50
N ASP A 84 -3.63 -15.42 8.79
CA ASP A 84 -2.54 -15.35 7.84
C ASP A 84 -2.10 -16.75 7.42
N LEU A 85 -1.81 -16.93 6.14
CA LEU A 85 -1.12 -18.09 5.60
C LEU A 85 -0.03 -17.63 4.63
N GLY A 86 1.21 -17.56 5.12
CA GLY A 86 2.33 -16.99 4.35
C GLY A 86 2.04 -15.54 3.98
N ASN A 87 1.97 -15.26 2.69
CA ASN A 87 1.71 -13.92 2.17
C ASN A 87 0.21 -13.66 1.96
N GLU A 88 -0.68 -14.63 2.18
CA GLU A 88 -2.12 -14.41 2.05
C GLU A 88 -2.75 -14.06 3.40
N LEU A 89 -3.62 -13.05 3.40
CA LEU A 89 -4.47 -12.65 4.51
C LEU A 89 -5.93 -12.95 4.18
N LEU A 90 -6.56 -13.84 4.93
CA LEU A 90 -8.01 -14.02 4.91
C LEU A 90 -8.65 -13.08 5.92
N THR A 91 -9.54 -12.20 5.45
CA THR A 91 -10.40 -11.37 6.29
C THR A 91 -11.85 -11.85 6.19
N VAL A 92 -12.48 -12.09 7.33
CA VAL A 92 -13.89 -12.50 7.44
C VAL A 92 -14.65 -11.51 8.30
N LEU A 93 -15.79 -11.04 7.81
CA LEU A 93 -16.66 -10.08 8.47
C LEU A 93 -17.94 -10.76 8.93
N HIS A 94 -18.28 -10.56 10.19
CA HIS A 94 -19.57 -10.93 10.76
C HIS A 94 -20.24 -9.71 11.36
N ARG A 95 -21.57 -9.67 11.40
CA ARG A 95 -22.30 -8.67 12.18
C ARG A 95 -22.14 -9.01 13.67
N SER A 96 -21.77 -8.05 14.50
CA SER A 96 -21.50 -8.34 15.92
C SER A 96 -22.76 -8.67 16.73
N SER A 97 -23.94 -8.21 16.29
CA SER A 97 -25.20 -8.38 17.04
C SER A 97 -25.73 -9.82 17.03
N ASP A 98 -25.57 -10.54 15.92
CA ASP A 98 -26.16 -11.87 15.70
C ASP A 98 -25.13 -12.89 15.16
N GLY A 99 -23.88 -12.48 14.94
CA GLY A 99 -22.85 -13.31 14.36
C GLY A 99 -23.08 -13.65 12.90
N ALA A 100 -24.02 -13.00 12.21
CA ALA A 100 -24.34 -13.30 10.82
C ALA A 100 -23.14 -13.01 9.92
N PHE A 101 -22.81 -13.97 9.04
CA PHE A 101 -21.78 -13.79 8.03
C PHE A 101 -22.13 -12.65 7.07
N LEU A 102 -21.19 -11.74 6.85
CA LEU A 102 -21.35 -10.61 5.94
C LEU A 102 -20.53 -10.82 4.66
N SER A 103 -19.22 -11.07 4.80
CA SER A 103 -18.31 -11.25 3.67
C SER A 103 -17.00 -11.89 4.09
N ALA A 104 -16.28 -12.45 3.13
CA ALA A 104 -14.92 -12.93 3.27
C ALA A 104 -14.12 -12.56 2.02
N ALA A 105 -12.88 -12.15 2.23
CA ALA A 105 -11.95 -11.87 1.15
C ALA A 105 -10.57 -12.41 1.50
N VAL A 106 -9.92 -13.01 0.50
CA VAL A 106 -8.50 -13.33 0.56
C VAL A 106 -7.76 -12.19 -0.12
N THR A 107 -6.79 -11.63 0.59
CA THR A 107 -5.91 -10.62 0.04
C THR A 107 -4.50 -11.18 0.04
N ASP A 108 -3.93 -11.35 -1.14
CA ASP A 108 -2.52 -11.66 -1.25
C ASP A 108 -1.71 -10.38 -0.92
N ARG A 109 -0.81 -10.49 0.05
CA ARG A 109 0.06 -9.38 0.47
C ARG A 109 1.08 -9.05 -0.62
N ASP A 110 1.37 -10.03 -1.47
CA ASP A 110 2.29 -9.93 -2.61
C ASP A 110 1.57 -9.77 -3.95
N ALA A 111 0.23 -9.85 -4.00
CA ALA A 111 -0.54 -9.64 -5.24
C ALA A 111 -0.08 -8.35 -5.90
N ALA A 112 0.63 -8.57 -7.01
CA ALA A 112 1.54 -7.66 -7.70
C ALA A 112 1.87 -6.39 -6.90
N VAL A 113 2.87 -6.48 -6.03
CA VAL A 113 3.73 -5.30 -5.84
C VAL A 113 4.22 -4.94 -7.23
N GLU A 114 3.55 -3.99 -7.86
CA GLU A 114 3.94 -3.54 -9.18
C GLU A 114 5.35 -2.99 -9.01
N THR A 115 6.28 -3.60 -9.71
CA THR A 115 7.69 -3.23 -9.60
C THR A 115 8.14 -2.74 -10.95
N ILE A 116 9.02 -1.75 -10.92
CA ILE A 116 9.73 -1.26 -12.09
C ILE A 116 11.20 -1.57 -11.91
N SER A 117 11.83 -2.13 -12.94
CA SER A 117 13.29 -2.30 -12.94
C SER A 117 14.00 -0.94 -13.08
N ALA A 118 15.24 -0.86 -12.62
CA ALA A 118 16.07 0.32 -12.82
C ALA A 118 16.26 0.64 -14.31
N ALA A 119 16.37 -0.39 -15.17
CA ALA A 119 16.45 -0.23 -16.62
C ALA A 119 15.18 0.38 -17.25
N GLU A 120 14.00 -0.13 -16.88
CA GLU A 120 12.72 0.43 -17.33
C GLU A 120 12.55 1.87 -16.81
N LEU A 121 12.92 2.13 -15.55
CA LEU A 121 12.85 3.46 -14.97
C LEU A 121 13.77 4.45 -15.68
N ALA A 122 15.01 4.05 -15.97
CA ALA A 122 15.95 4.86 -16.72
C ALA A 122 15.43 5.19 -18.13
N THR A 123 14.71 4.26 -18.77
CA THR A 123 14.05 4.49 -20.07
C THR A 123 12.96 5.56 -19.95
N LEU A 124 12.09 5.46 -18.94
CA LEU A 124 11.03 6.44 -18.72
C LEU A 124 11.58 7.82 -18.35
N LEU A 125 12.65 7.87 -17.53
CA LEU A 125 13.32 9.11 -17.14
C LEU A 125 13.99 9.79 -18.34
N ALA A 126 14.65 9.02 -19.21
CA ALA A 126 15.29 9.55 -20.42
C ALA A 126 14.28 10.07 -21.46
N ALA A 127 13.03 9.57 -21.44
CA ALA A 127 11.98 9.94 -22.38
C ALA A 127 11.12 11.13 -21.93
N THR A 128 11.29 11.62 -20.69
CA THR A 128 10.46 12.69 -20.12
C THR A 128 11.20 14.04 -20.06
N ALA A 129 10.44 15.13 -20.03
CA ALA A 129 10.92 16.47 -19.69
C ALA A 129 10.49 16.89 -18.27
N ALA A 130 10.14 15.92 -17.42
CA ALA A 130 9.64 16.17 -16.07
C ALA A 130 10.71 16.81 -15.17
N PRO A 131 10.31 17.65 -14.20
CA PRO A 131 11.26 18.26 -13.26
C PRO A 131 12.12 17.22 -12.54
N GLY A 132 13.43 17.47 -12.49
CA GLY A 132 14.44 16.64 -11.83
C GLY A 132 14.78 15.32 -12.56
N ALA A 133 14.16 15.03 -13.72
CA ALA A 133 14.31 13.74 -14.39
C ALA A 133 15.75 13.41 -14.79
N ASP A 134 16.50 14.40 -15.31
CA ASP A 134 17.90 14.21 -15.71
C ASP A 134 18.77 13.77 -14.51
N ARG A 135 18.58 14.42 -13.35
CA ARG A 135 19.35 14.10 -12.15
C ARG A 135 18.93 12.77 -11.52
N ALA A 136 17.64 12.45 -11.57
CA ALA A 136 17.15 11.14 -11.17
C ALA A 136 17.71 10.04 -12.09
N LEU A 137 17.81 10.29 -13.40
CA LEU A 137 18.38 9.34 -14.37
C LEU A 137 19.85 9.04 -14.07
N GLU A 138 20.65 10.06 -13.77
CA GLU A 138 22.06 9.89 -13.38
C GLU A 138 22.20 8.95 -12.17
N LEU A 139 21.35 9.13 -11.16
CA LEU A 139 21.37 8.31 -9.94
C LEU A 139 20.85 6.89 -10.17
N VAL A 140 19.76 6.73 -10.93
CA VAL A 140 19.20 5.40 -11.24
C VAL A 140 20.18 4.56 -12.05
N ARG A 141 21.01 5.18 -12.90
CA ARG A 141 22.08 4.50 -13.65
C ARG A 141 23.21 3.95 -12.79
N LEU A 142 23.28 4.31 -11.50
CA LEU A 142 24.24 3.72 -10.55
C LEU A 142 23.78 2.35 -10.02
N LEU A 143 22.50 1.99 -10.21
CA LEU A 143 21.93 0.72 -9.76
C LEU A 143 22.18 -0.40 -10.78
N ALA A 144 22.03 -1.65 -10.34
CA ALA A 144 22.02 -2.77 -11.28
C ALA A 144 20.75 -2.70 -12.14
N PRO A 145 20.79 -3.03 -13.45
CA PRO A 145 19.65 -2.90 -14.35
C PRO A 145 18.38 -3.63 -13.87
N ASP A 146 18.57 -4.77 -13.21
CA ASP A 146 17.51 -5.63 -12.70
C ASP A 146 17.03 -5.25 -11.29
N ASP A 147 17.65 -4.25 -10.64
CA ASP A 147 17.20 -3.76 -9.34
C ASP A 147 15.76 -3.25 -9.45
N ARG A 148 14.88 -3.76 -8.60
CA ARG A 148 13.44 -3.51 -8.69
C ARG A 148 12.99 -2.55 -7.60
N ALA A 149 12.38 -1.45 -8.01
CA ALA A 149 11.70 -0.52 -7.13
C ALA A 149 10.22 -0.88 -7.04
N ARG A 150 9.69 -0.86 -5.82
CA ARG A 150 8.25 -1.02 -5.60
C ARG A 150 7.52 0.24 -6.04
N ARG A 151 6.50 0.09 -6.88
CA ARG A 151 5.51 1.11 -7.16
C ARG A 151 4.42 1.04 -6.10
N PHE A 152 3.97 2.20 -5.66
CA PHE A 152 2.90 2.37 -4.69
C PHE A 152 1.88 3.33 -5.26
N GLU A 153 0.60 3.06 -5.05
CA GLU A 153 -0.45 4.06 -5.24
C GLU A 153 -0.66 4.81 -3.94
N GLN A 154 -0.65 6.14 -4.03
CA GLN A 154 -0.93 7.03 -2.92
C GLN A 154 -1.72 8.23 -3.39
N GLY A 155 -2.58 8.76 -2.52
CA GLY A 155 -3.40 9.90 -2.89
C GLY A 155 -2.57 11.15 -3.16
N ALA A 156 -2.64 11.68 -4.38
CA ALA A 156 -1.73 12.71 -4.88
C ALA A 156 -1.66 13.93 -3.96
N ARG A 157 -2.82 14.42 -3.50
CA ARG A 157 -2.91 15.57 -2.58
C ARG A 157 -2.27 15.28 -1.22
N SER A 158 -2.51 14.08 -0.69
CA SER A 158 -1.95 13.66 0.60
C SER A 158 -0.44 13.49 0.53
N THR A 159 0.08 12.95 -0.58
CA THR A 159 1.50 12.80 -0.84
C THR A 159 2.17 14.16 -1.02
N ALA A 160 1.60 15.06 -1.81
CA ALA A 160 2.14 16.41 -1.99
C ALA A 160 2.24 17.17 -0.64
N GLN A 161 1.20 17.11 0.19
CA GLN A 161 1.21 17.74 1.51
C GLN A 161 2.22 17.09 2.46
N MET A 162 2.33 15.76 2.44
CA MET A 162 3.31 15.01 3.24
C MET A 162 4.74 15.37 2.83
N PHE A 163 5.04 15.41 1.53
CA PHE A 163 6.36 15.79 1.04
C PHE A 163 6.70 17.25 1.38
N ALA A 164 5.77 18.18 1.16
CA ALA A 164 5.96 19.58 1.53
C ALA A 164 6.26 19.74 3.03
N THR A 165 5.55 19.00 3.88
CA THR A 165 5.72 19.10 5.34
C THR A 165 7.01 18.41 5.79
N LYS A 166 7.22 17.15 5.40
CA LYS A 166 8.35 16.32 5.85
C LYS A 166 9.67 16.84 5.31
N TYR A 167 9.74 17.05 4.00
CA TYR A 167 10.99 17.44 3.34
C TYR A 167 11.19 18.96 3.34
N GLY A 168 10.13 19.77 3.44
CA GLY A 168 10.27 21.20 3.72
C GLY A 168 10.90 21.44 5.09
N LEU A 169 10.41 20.77 6.13
CA LEU A 169 11.01 20.85 7.47
C LEU A 169 12.44 20.27 7.51
N ALA A 170 12.72 19.22 6.75
CA ALA A 170 14.07 18.67 6.64
C ALA A 170 15.02 19.68 5.96
N ALA A 171 14.56 20.34 4.89
CA ALA A 171 15.30 21.40 4.19
C ALA A 171 15.59 22.60 5.10
N GLU A 172 14.59 23.05 5.87
CA GLU A 172 14.76 24.10 6.90
C GLU A 172 15.79 23.70 7.96
N ARG A 173 15.90 22.41 8.27
CA ARG A 173 16.86 21.84 9.23
C ARG A 173 18.22 21.50 8.61
N GLY A 174 18.47 21.91 7.37
CA GLY A 174 19.77 21.77 6.69
C GLY A 174 19.95 20.46 5.90
N SER A 175 18.89 19.66 5.72
CA SER A 175 18.94 18.48 4.83
C SER A 175 18.77 18.90 3.37
N THR A 176 19.61 18.40 2.46
CA THR A 176 19.47 18.73 1.04
C THR A 176 18.37 17.90 0.39
N VAL A 177 17.28 18.56 -0.03
CA VAL A 177 16.22 17.95 -0.84
C VAL A 177 16.09 18.71 -2.15
N LEU A 178 16.36 18.03 -3.26
CA LEU A 178 16.37 18.61 -4.60
C LEU A 178 15.00 18.47 -5.26
N ASP A 179 14.64 19.47 -6.05
CA ASP A 179 13.42 19.52 -6.87
C ASP A 179 12.10 19.39 -6.09
N LEU A 180 12.13 19.59 -4.76
CA LEU A 180 10.96 19.42 -3.88
C LEU A 180 9.80 20.32 -4.25
N GLU A 181 10.04 21.62 -4.48
CA GLU A 181 8.98 22.58 -4.83
C GLU A 181 8.32 22.22 -6.16
N SER A 182 9.13 21.92 -7.18
CA SER A 182 8.66 21.49 -8.50
C SER A 182 7.85 20.20 -8.42
N PHE A 183 8.29 19.23 -7.61
CA PHE A 183 7.59 17.98 -7.36
C PHE A 183 6.23 18.21 -6.71
N VAL A 184 6.19 18.95 -5.59
CA VAL A 184 4.95 19.28 -4.88
C VAL A 184 3.97 20.02 -5.81
N ALA A 185 4.46 20.97 -6.60
CA ALA A 185 3.65 21.72 -7.55
C ALA A 185 3.09 20.85 -8.69
N ALA A 186 3.86 19.88 -9.20
CA ALA A 186 3.41 18.97 -10.26
C ALA A 186 2.34 17.99 -9.73
N VAL A 187 2.60 17.36 -8.60
CA VAL A 187 1.67 16.39 -7.97
C VAL A 187 0.37 17.08 -7.54
N SER A 188 0.46 18.30 -6.98
CA SER A 188 -0.74 19.06 -6.56
C SER A 188 -1.64 19.46 -7.74
N ARG A 189 -1.05 19.76 -8.90
CA ARG A 189 -1.79 20.18 -10.10
C ARG A 189 -2.62 19.07 -10.73
N LEU A 190 -2.17 17.82 -10.61
CA LEU A 190 -2.87 16.70 -11.22
C LEU A 190 -4.27 16.46 -10.62
N GLY A 191 -4.43 16.75 -9.31
CA GLY A 191 -5.72 16.66 -8.63
C GLY A 191 -6.36 15.26 -8.59
N ALA A 192 -5.63 14.22 -9.00
CA ALA A 192 -6.10 12.84 -9.00
C ALA A 192 -6.25 12.29 -7.57
N ASP A 193 -7.23 11.41 -7.39
CA ASP A 193 -7.47 10.74 -6.10
C ASP A 193 -6.28 9.86 -5.71
N ASP A 194 -5.62 9.21 -6.67
CA ASP A 194 -4.43 8.36 -6.50
C ASP A 194 -3.39 8.62 -7.60
N LEU A 195 -2.11 8.49 -7.23
CA LEU A 195 -0.97 8.61 -8.13
C LEU A 195 0.07 7.51 -7.87
N PRO A 196 0.66 6.89 -8.91
CA PRO A 196 1.72 5.92 -8.74
C PRO A 196 3.04 6.62 -8.41
N PHE A 197 3.75 6.10 -7.42
CA PHE A 197 5.10 6.54 -7.05
C PHE A 197 6.03 5.34 -6.90
N CYS A 198 7.33 5.53 -7.11
CA CYS A 198 8.35 4.65 -6.54
C CYS A 198 9.41 5.46 -5.80
N ALA A 199 10.07 4.81 -4.84
CA ALA A 199 11.24 5.34 -4.17
C ALA A 199 12.38 4.33 -4.34
N LEU A 200 13.57 4.83 -4.69
CA LEU A 200 14.78 4.05 -4.88
C LEU A 200 15.85 4.55 -3.94
N ASP A 201 16.41 3.62 -3.17
CA ASP A 201 17.64 3.86 -2.43
C ASP A 201 18.80 3.75 -3.41
N VAL A 202 19.53 4.85 -3.56
CA VAL A 202 20.74 4.93 -4.37
C VAL A 202 21.90 5.31 -3.45
N PRO A 203 23.16 5.10 -3.85
CA PRO A 203 24.30 5.53 -3.05
C PRO A 203 24.20 7.01 -2.64
N GLY A 204 24.07 7.27 -1.33
CA GLY A 204 24.02 8.61 -0.75
C GLY A 204 22.71 9.39 -0.92
N ALA A 205 21.65 8.81 -1.49
CA ALA A 205 20.37 9.50 -1.67
C ALA A 205 19.16 8.56 -1.77
N VAL A 206 17.97 9.14 -1.68
CA VAL A 206 16.70 8.49 -2.03
C VAL A 206 16.06 9.25 -3.17
N VAL A 207 15.84 8.58 -4.30
CA VAL A 207 15.15 9.14 -5.46
C VAL A 207 13.68 8.77 -5.37
N THR A 208 12.79 9.77 -5.35
CA THR A 208 11.35 9.55 -5.46
C THR A 208 10.89 9.96 -6.85
N VAL A 209 10.14 9.08 -7.51
CA VAL A 209 9.58 9.31 -8.85
C VAL A 209 8.06 9.19 -8.78
N ALA A 210 7.36 10.21 -9.27
CA ALA A 210 5.92 10.19 -9.49
C ALA A 210 5.63 9.90 -10.97
N PHE A 211 4.67 9.05 -11.26
CA PHE A 211 4.26 8.69 -12.63
C PHE A 211 2.95 9.38 -13.01
N THR A 212 2.62 9.40 -14.30
CA THR A 212 1.26 9.68 -14.77
C THR A 212 0.31 8.57 -14.33
N PRO A 213 -1.02 8.81 -14.21
CA PRO A 213 -1.99 7.81 -13.77
C PRO A 213 -2.02 6.52 -14.61
N ASP A 214 -1.74 6.63 -15.91
CA ASP A 214 -1.60 5.51 -16.85
C ASP A 214 -0.24 4.80 -16.79
N ARG A 215 0.69 5.28 -15.94
CA ARG A 215 2.01 4.71 -15.65
C ARG A 215 2.97 4.68 -16.84
N THR A 216 2.66 5.40 -17.91
CA THR A 216 3.49 5.41 -19.14
C THR A 216 4.55 6.50 -19.15
N ALA A 217 4.48 7.49 -18.25
CA ALA A 217 5.44 8.58 -18.18
C ALA A 217 5.76 9.01 -16.75
N VAL A 218 6.90 9.66 -16.57
CA VAL A 218 7.28 10.32 -15.30
C VAL A 218 6.65 11.70 -15.25
N LEU A 219 5.95 12.01 -14.16
CA LEU A 219 5.32 13.29 -13.89
C LEU A 219 6.29 14.28 -13.24
N ALA A 220 7.02 13.84 -12.21
CA ALA A 220 7.98 14.63 -11.47
C ALA A 220 8.90 13.73 -10.63
N THR A 221 10.05 14.27 -10.24
CA THR A 221 11.00 13.59 -9.35
C THR A 221 11.45 14.52 -8.23
N THR A 222 11.91 13.94 -7.12
CA THR A 222 12.59 14.66 -6.04
C THR A 222 13.64 13.75 -5.41
N ILE A 223 14.73 14.34 -4.92
CA ILE A 223 15.89 13.60 -4.40
C ILE A 223 16.20 14.10 -3.00
N ALA A 224 16.13 13.21 -2.02
CA ALA A 224 16.59 13.50 -0.66
C ALA A 224 18.01 12.96 -0.50
N GLN A 225 19.00 13.82 -0.26
CA GLN A 225 20.36 13.36 0.02
C GLN A 225 20.44 12.84 1.46
N ARG A 226 21.17 11.74 1.66
CA ARG A 226 21.48 11.26 3.01
C ARG A 226 22.62 12.10 3.61
N PRO A 227 22.54 12.49 4.89
CA PRO A 227 23.66 13.14 5.56
C PRO A 227 24.91 12.26 5.51
N ALA A 228 26.10 12.86 5.47
CA ALA A 228 27.37 12.13 5.41
C ALA A 228 27.59 11.20 6.63
N ASP A 229 26.96 11.52 7.77
CA ASP A 229 27.09 10.78 9.03
C ASP A 229 26.36 9.42 9.06
N ASP A 230 25.46 9.16 8.11
CA ASP A 230 24.74 7.87 7.99
C ASP A 230 25.38 6.90 6.97
N GLN A 231 26.55 7.23 6.41
CA GLN A 231 27.22 6.40 5.40
C GLN A 231 28.15 5.32 5.97
N GLY A 232 28.12 5.11 7.29
CA GLY A 232 29.06 4.25 7.99
C GLY A 232 28.40 3.15 8.82
N GLU A 233 27.72 2.18 8.21
CA GLU A 233 27.50 0.88 8.86
C GLU A 233 27.07 -0.22 7.86
N GLU A 234 27.87 -0.50 6.83
CA GLU A 234 27.82 -1.80 6.15
C GLU A 234 29.24 -2.23 5.72
N ARG A 235 30.01 -2.70 6.71
CA ARG A 235 31.08 -3.69 6.52
C ARG A 235 31.17 -4.59 7.74
N SER A 236 30.59 -5.78 7.63
CA SER A 236 31.15 -7.03 8.18
C SER A 236 30.55 -8.20 7.42
#